data_AF-A0A3M1Z144-F1
#
_entry.id   AF-A0A3M1Z144-F1
#
_cell.length_a   1.000
_cell.length_b   1.000
_cell.length_c   1.000
_cell.angle_alpha   90.00
_cell.angle_beta   90.00
_cell.angle_gamma   90.00
#
_symmetry.space_group_name_H-M   'P 1'
#
loop_
_entity.id
_entity.type
_entity.pdbx_description
1 polymer ?
#
loop_
_entity_poly.entity_id
_entity_poly.type
_entity_poly.pdbx_seq_one_letter_code
_entity_poly.pdbx_strand_id
1 'polypeptide(L)' 'HRAYDRNLVTFNENYQILHNEKEFHKLKEIGLDGGADKFISDLRAIINLPPTINDRPHIKYIRTANEIRGWK' A
#
# COMPACT_ATOMS: atom_id res chain seq x y z
N HIS A 1 8.00 2.33 4.80
CA HIS A 1 8.03 3.73 4.32
C HIS A 1 8.41 3.82 2.84
N ARG A 2 9.64 3.48 2.43
CA ARG A 2 10.07 3.61 1.01
C ARG A 2 9.11 3.00 -0.03
N ALA A 3 8.50 1.84 0.23
CA ALA A 3 7.51 1.24 -0.67
C ALA A 3 6.23 2.09 -0.81
N TYR A 4 5.78 2.71 0.28
CA TYR A 4 4.66 3.65 0.28
C TYR A 4 5.02 4.95 -0.45
N ASP A 5 6.20 5.51 -0.17
CA ASP A 5 6.69 6.74 -0.82
C ASP A 5 6.86 6.56 -2.34
N ARG A 6 7.18 5.34 -2.77
CA ARG A 6 7.31 4.95 -4.18
C ARG A 6 6.01 4.45 -4.82
N ASN A 7 4.88 4.59 -4.13
CA ASN A 7 3.58 4.17 -4.65
C ASN A 7 3.49 2.67 -4.99
N LEU A 8 4.30 1.83 -4.34
CA LEU A 8 4.27 0.37 -4.50
C LEU A 8 3.18 -0.27 -3.64
N VAL A 9 2.85 0.35 -2.51
CA VAL A 9 1.80 -0.11 -1.59
C VAL A 9 0.97 1.06 -1.08
N THR A 10 -0.30 0.81 -0.78
CA THR A 10 -1.20 1.71 -0.05
C THR A 10 -2.15 0.90 0.83
N PHE A 11 -3.15 1.54 1.44
CA PHE A 11 -4.29 0.87 2.07
C PHE A 11 -5.62 1.53 1.71
N ASN A 12 -6.70 0.75 1.73
CA ASN A 12 -8.06 1.22 1.39
C ASN A 12 -8.87 1.68 2.62
N GLU A 13 -10.13 2.05 2.39
CA GLU A 13 -11.07 2.46 3.43
C GLU A 13 -11.38 1.36 4.46
N ASN A 14 -11.14 0.10 4.11
CA ASN A 14 -11.23 -1.05 5.00
C ASN A 14 -9.89 -1.36 5.69
N TYR A 15 -8.91 -0.47 5.57
CA TYR A 15 -7.56 -0.59 6.12
C TYR A 15 -6.74 -1.77 5.55
N GLN A 16 -7.20 -2.35 4.45
CA GLN A 16 -6.53 -3.46 3.79
C GLN A 16 -5.32 -2.95 3.01
N ILE A 17 -4.19 -3.63 3.12
CA ILE A 17 -2.99 -3.27 2.35
C ILE A 17 -3.20 -3.71 0.91
N LEU A 18 -2.97 -2.77 -0.01
CA LEU A 18 -2.97 -2.99 -1.45
C LEU A 18 -1.55 -2.82 -1.99
N HIS A 19 -1.20 -3.58 -3.02
CA HIS A 19 0.08 -3.45 -3.71
C HIS A 19 -0.13 -3.19 -5.20
N ASN A 20 0.80 -2.45 -5.80
CA ASN A 20 0.69 -2.00 -7.19
C ASN A 20 1.36 -3.00 -8.12
N GLU A 21 0.59 -3.99 -8.58
CA GLU A 21 1.10 -5.04 -9.48
C GLU A 21 1.82 -4.47 -10.71
N LYS A 22 1.31 -3.36 -11.27
CA LYS A 22 1.91 -2.70 -12.43
C LYS A 22 3.31 -2.16 -12.14
N GLU A 23 3.51 -1.52 -11.00
CA GLU A 23 4.84 -0.99 -10.63
C GLU A 23 5.81 -2.11 -10.24
N PHE A 24 5.33 -3.17 -9.58
CA PHE A 24 6.14 -4.37 -9.36
C PHE A 24 6.56 -5.04 -10.67
N HIS A 25 5.66 -5.10 -11.65
CA HIS A 25 5.99 -5.63 -12.97
C HIS A 25 7.05 -4.79 -13.68
N LYS A 26 6.95 -3.45 -13.65
CA LYS A 26 8.00 -2.57 -14.19
C LYS A 26 9.36 -2.78 -13.53
N LEU A 27 9.39 -2.93 -12.21
CA LEU A 27 10.63 -3.23 -11.49
C LEU A 27 11.23 -4.55 -11.96
N LYS A 28 10.38 -5.56 -12.23
CA LYS A 28 10.80 -6.85 -12.77
C LYS A 28 11.37 -6.74 -14.18
N GLU A 29 10.75 -5.96 -15.06
CA GLU A 29 11.23 -5.74 -16.43
C GLU A 29 12.64 -5.15 -16.48
N ILE A 30 13.00 -4.31 -15.50
CA ILE A 30 14.32 -3.67 -15.40
C ILE A 30 15.28 -4.40 -14.44
N GLY A 31 14.91 -5.58 -13.94
CA GLY A 31 15.75 -6.41 -13.05
C GLY A 31 15.96 -5.83 -11.64
N LEU A 32 15.06 -4.95 -11.18
CA LEU A 32 15.06 -4.34 -9.85
C LEU A 32 13.97 -4.91 -8.92
N ASP A 33 13.47 -6.11 -9.19
CA ASP A 33 12.46 -6.84 -8.40
C ASP A 33 13.07 -7.75 -7.33
N GLY A 34 14.37 -7.63 -7.04
CA GLY A 34 15.05 -8.41 -6.01
C GLY A 34 14.31 -8.37 -4.67
N GLY A 35 13.73 -9.50 -4.28
CA GLY A 35 12.96 -9.65 -3.05
C GLY A 35 11.49 -9.21 -3.11
N ALA A 36 10.96 -8.89 -4.30
CA ALA A 36 9.56 -8.49 -4.48
C ALA A 36 8.57 -9.57 -4.02
N ASP A 37 8.77 -10.82 -4.44
CA ASP A 37 7.87 -11.93 -4.09
C ASP A 37 7.81 -12.14 -2.57
N LYS A 38 8.98 -12.16 -1.92
CA LYS A 38 9.07 -12.28 -0.46
C LYS A 38 8.42 -11.08 0.23
N PHE A 39 8.69 -9.87 -0.27
CA PHE A 39 8.09 -8.65 0.26
C PHE A 39 6.56 -8.71 0.21
N ILE A 40 5.98 -9.11 -0.93
CA ILE A 40 4.53 -9.26 -1.10
C ILE A 40 3.99 -10.33 -0.15
N SER A 41 4.67 -11.47 -0.02
CA SER A 41 4.24 -12.54 0.89
C SER A 41 4.29 -12.15 2.37
N ASP A 42 5.20 -11.25 2.74
CA ASP A 42 5.37 -10.78 4.12
C ASP A 42 4.41 -9.60 4.45
N LEU A 43 3.68 -9.06 3.47
CA LEU A 43 2.70 -7.99 3.73
C LEU A 43 1.51 -8.52 4.54
N ARG A 44 1.15 -7.76 5.58
CA ARG A 44 -0.09 -8.00 6.32
C ARG A 44 -1.29 -7.71 5.43
N ALA A 45 -2.39 -8.42 5.67
CA ALA A 45 -3.65 -8.12 4.99
C ALA A 45 -4.20 -6.73 5.37
N ILE A 46 -3.95 -6.26 6.60
CA ILE A 46 -4.50 -5.01 7.16
C ILE A 46 -3.37 -4.26 7.88
N ILE A 47 -3.42 -2.92 7.84
CA ILE A 47 -2.51 -2.08 8.64
C ILE A 47 -2.77 -2.26 10.15
N ASN A 48 -1.77 -1.90 10.96
CA ASN A 48 -1.97 -1.87 12.40
C ASN A 48 -2.91 -0.72 12.76
N LEU A 49 -4.05 -1.06 13.36
CA LEU A 49 -5.05 -0.10 13.79
C LEU A 49 -4.93 0.18 15.28
N PRO A 50 -5.08 1.44 15.69
CA PRO A 50 -5.33 1.76 17.08
C PRO A 50 -6.56 1.01 17.61
N PRO A 51 -6.52 0.54 18.86
CA PRO A 51 -7.68 -0.11 19.48
C PRO A 51 -8.87 0.85 19.56
N THR A 52 -8.59 2.12 19.87
CA THR A 52 -9.57 3.21 19.86
C THR A 52 -10.02 3.53 18.44
N ILE A 53 -11.33 3.51 18.19
CA ILE A 53 -11.90 3.79 16.87
C ILE A 53 -11.63 5.24 16.44
N ASN A 54 -11.71 6.19 17.36
CA ASN A 54 -11.51 7.62 17.09
C ASN A 54 -10.08 7.98 16.68
N ASP A 55 -9.11 7.13 17.01
CA ASP A 55 -7.70 7.34 16.66
C ASP A 55 -7.37 6.73 15.28
N ARG A 56 -8.32 6.04 14.65
CA ARG A 56 -8.10 5.40 13.34
C ARG A 56 -8.06 6.46 12.23
N PRO A 57 -7.31 6.19 11.14
CA PRO A 57 -7.28 7.09 10.00
C PRO A 57 -8.68 7.36 9.45
N HIS A 58 -9.06 8.64 9.33
CA HIS A 58 -10.38 8.98 8.84
C HIS A 58 -10.56 8.60 7.37
N ILE A 59 -11.61 7.83 7.07
CA ILE A 59 -11.88 7.24 5.75
C ILE A 59 -11.80 8.26 4.61
N LYS A 60 -12.39 9.46 4.81
CA LYS A 60 -12.33 10.55 3.83
C LYS A 60 -10.89 10.90 3.41
N TYR A 61 -9.96 10.94 4.35
CA TYR A 61 -8.57 11.29 4.06
C TYR A 61 -7.81 10.15 3.41
N ILE A 62 -8.14 8.89 3.74
CA ILE A 62 -7.60 7.72 3.03
C ILE A 62 -7.97 7.80 1.55
N ARG A 63 -9.26 8.02 1.27
CA ARG A 63 -9.76 8.15 -0.11
C ARG A 63 -9.06 9.27 -0.86
N THR A 64 -9.06 10.50 -0.31
CA THR A 64 -8.39 11.64 -0.95
C THR A 64 -6.90 11.38 -1.17
N ALA A 65 -6.20 10.75 -0.22
CA ALA A 65 -4.78 10.41 -0.36
C ALA A 65 -4.52 9.38 -1.46
N ASN A 66 -5.42 8.41 -1.64
CA ASN A 66 -5.35 7.40 -2.68
C ASN A 66 -5.65 7.98 -4.07
N GLU A 67 -6.68 8.82 -4.18
CA GLU A 67 -7.04 9.53 -5.42
C GLU A 67 -5.88 10.39 -5.93
N ILE A 68 -5.23 11.18 -5.07
CA ILE A 68 -4.06 12.01 -5.43
C ILE A 68 -2.90 11.15 -5.94
N ARG A 69 -2.75 9.93 -5.42
CA ARG A 69 -1.69 8.98 -5.80
C ARG A 69 -2.08 8.06 -6.97
N GLY A 70 -3.27 8.24 -7.54
CA GLY A 70 -3.75 7.47 -8.68
C GLY A 70 -4.23 6.05 -8.34
N TRP A 71 -4.50 5.76 -7.07
CA TRP A 71 -5.18 4.53 -6.65
C TRP A 71 -6.69 4.73 -6.74
N LYS A 72 -7.40 3.73 -7.27
CA LYS A 72 -8.85 3.71 -7.45
C LYS A 72 -9.46 2.53 -6.71
#